data_AF-A0A321LMN8-F1
#
_entry.id   AF-A0A321LMN8-F1
#
_cell.length_a   1.000
_cell.length_b   1.000
_cell.length_c   1.000
_cell.angle_alpha   90.00
_cell.angle_beta   90.00
_cell.angle_gamma   90.00
#
_symmetry.space_group_name_H-M   'P 1'
#
loop_
_entity.id
_entity.type
_entity.pdbx_description
1 polymer ?
#
loop_
_entity_poly.entity_id
_entity_poly.type
_entity_poly.pdbx_seq_one_letter_code
_entity_poly.pdbx_strand_id
1 'polypeptide(L)'
;MANILFVAFHGLICLVDGRFTSDNVDRGFKAYVLRDSDNEHKQMYGDFLAEQEFLLAPGENFPIRLEFSDELQAGPKTTILKTDLNPVVKLPGFPVDTSSNVLAVFTLPRPQQIDYALRGTITSGMLVDQHNRLSAPPTRISAIRFFQYKFDQQANVKLFQGRNPVWECPDLATTTGNDNIAVFHIYNEPLLTINPKSAANDHNVKEFKDSMDFLGADVRITSAAQIDPGSLGPLPPGILAEENAALDVRRKGIVQFVHDRRIGAGFDLGGAGGSQVCGGGDGTIV
;
A
#
# COMPACT_ATOMS: atom_id res chain seq x y z
N MET A 1 -2.44 -26.59 -4.14
CA MET A 1 -1.42 -25.79 -3.43
C MET A 1 -0.94 -24.77 -4.42
N ALA A 2 -1.35 -23.52 -4.25
CA ALA A 2 -0.85 -22.42 -5.05
C ALA A 2 0.27 -21.71 -4.29
N ASN A 3 1.25 -21.14 -5.02
CA ASN A 3 2.18 -20.20 -4.45
C ASN A 3 1.61 -18.79 -4.65
N ILE A 4 1.56 -18.02 -3.56
CA ILE A 4 0.93 -16.72 -3.49
C ILE A 4 1.94 -15.69 -3.00
N LEU A 5 2.04 -14.58 -3.71
CA LEU A 5 2.73 -13.39 -3.25
C LEU A 5 1.69 -12.34 -2.88
N PHE A 6 1.74 -11.84 -1.65
CA PHE A 6 1.07 -10.61 -1.29
C PHE A 6 2.05 -9.44 -1.38
N VAL A 7 1.66 -8.38 -2.07
CA VAL A 7 2.33 -7.08 -1.99
C VAL A 7 1.48 -6.20 -1.06
N ALA A 8 2.03 -5.88 0.10
CA ALA A 8 1.37 -5.09 1.14
C ALA A 8 1.81 -3.62 1.06
N PHE A 9 0.87 -2.73 0.84
CA PHE A 9 1.08 -1.28 0.77
C PHE A 9 0.58 -0.64 2.06
N HIS A 10 1.48 -0.07 2.85
CA HIS A 10 1.17 0.61 4.10
C HIS A 10 1.34 2.12 3.96
N GLY A 11 0.36 2.88 4.43
CA GLY A 11 0.48 4.32 4.59
C GLY A 11 0.18 5.13 3.33
N LEU A 12 0.96 6.21 3.13
CA LEU A 12 0.85 7.16 2.02
C LEU A 12 1.43 6.57 0.72
N ILE A 13 0.73 5.61 0.12
CA ILE A 13 1.05 5.04 -1.18
C ILE A 13 -0.14 5.26 -2.11
N CYS A 14 0.09 5.97 -3.22
CA CYS A 14 -0.94 6.18 -4.24
C CYS A 14 -0.94 5.04 -5.24
N LEU A 15 -2.03 4.29 -5.31
CA LEU A 15 -2.21 3.25 -6.32
C LEU A 15 -2.95 3.85 -7.53
N VAL A 16 -2.44 3.60 -8.73
CA VAL A 16 -3.11 4.01 -9.99
C VAL A 16 -3.40 2.79 -10.84
N ASP A 17 -4.68 2.49 -11.05
CA ASP A 17 -5.13 1.46 -11.99
C ASP A 17 -5.00 1.99 -13.43
N GLY A 18 -4.08 1.38 -14.19
CA GLY A 18 -3.82 1.72 -15.57
C GLY A 18 -4.97 1.40 -16.52
N ARG A 19 -5.92 0.55 -16.11
CA ARG A 19 -6.99 0.00 -16.96
C ARG A 19 -6.47 -0.63 -18.26
N PHE A 20 -7.42 -1.02 -19.10
CA PHE A 20 -7.18 -1.55 -20.43
C PHE A 20 -7.18 -0.43 -21.45
N THR A 21 -6.29 -0.51 -22.42
CA THR A 21 -6.32 0.34 -23.62
C THR A 21 -7.44 -0.09 -24.57
N SER A 22 -7.69 0.68 -25.63
CA SER A 22 -8.71 0.37 -26.64
C SER A 22 -8.41 -0.91 -27.44
N ASP A 23 -7.13 -1.27 -27.58
CA ASP A 23 -6.65 -2.54 -28.13
C ASP A 23 -6.57 -3.66 -27.08
N ASN A 24 -7.18 -3.45 -25.92
CA ASN A 24 -7.38 -4.44 -24.86
C ASN A 24 -6.05 -4.93 -24.21
N VAL A 25 -5.03 -4.08 -24.20
CA VAL A 25 -3.78 -4.29 -23.47
C VAL A 25 -3.94 -3.81 -22.03
N ASP A 26 -3.65 -4.68 -21.07
CA ASP A 26 -3.64 -4.31 -19.66
C ASP A 26 -2.41 -3.45 -19.35
N ARG A 27 -2.62 -2.25 -18.81
CA ARG A 27 -1.52 -1.38 -18.36
C ARG A 27 -1.13 -1.63 -16.90
N GLY A 28 -1.77 -2.60 -16.25
CA GLY A 28 -1.49 -3.00 -14.87
C GLY A 28 -1.76 -1.88 -13.87
N PHE A 29 -0.95 -1.84 -12.82
CA PHE A 29 -1.01 -0.85 -11.76
C PHE A 29 0.35 -0.17 -11.60
N LYS A 30 0.32 1.07 -11.11
CA LYS A 30 1.49 1.72 -10.55
C LYS A 30 1.24 2.10 -9.10
N ALA A 31 2.21 1.79 -8.23
CA ALA A 31 2.22 2.29 -6.86
C ALA A 31 3.28 3.38 -6.74
N TYR A 32 2.87 4.57 -6.30
CA TYR A 32 3.73 5.73 -6.11
C TYR A 32 3.97 5.94 -4.63
N VAL A 33 5.24 5.84 -4.22
CA VAL A 33 5.67 6.16 -2.86
C VAL A 33 6.01 7.64 -2.82
N LEU A 34 5.20 8.42 -2.10
CA LEU A 34 5.36 9.87 -2.00
C LEU A 34 6.26 10.27 -0.84
N ARG A 35 7.00 11.36 -0.97
CA ARG A 35 7.56 12.07 0.18
C ARG A 35 6.43 12.84 0.84
N ASP A 36 6.22 12.60 2.12
CA ASP A 36 5.42 13.50 2.93
C ASP A 36 6.19 14.83 3.07
N SER A 37 5.47 15.95 2.99
CA SER A 37 6.13 17.25 2.93
C SER A 37 6.80 17.69 4.24
N ASP A 38 6.52 17.01 5.36
CA ASP A 38 7.17 17.22 6.65
C ASP A 38 8.30 16.22 6.94
N ASN A 39 8.51 15.21 6.08
CA ASN A 39 9.52 14.17 6.24
C ASN A 39 9.45 13.48 7.62
N GLU A 40 8.22 13.25 8.10
CA GLU A 40 7.87 12.51 9.32
C GLU A 40 7.81 11.00 9.06
N HIS A 41 7.65 10.61 7.80
CA HIS A 41 7.52 9.22 7.39
C HIS A 41 8.86 8.52 7.23
N LYS A 42 8.82 7.22 7.53
CA LYS A 42 9.84 6.27 7.10
C LYS A 42 9.34 5.53 5.87
N GLN A 43 10.10 5.61 4.78
CA GLN A 43 9.80 4.89 3.54
C GLN A 43 10.74 3.70 3.37
N MET A 44 10.17 2.50 3.32
CA MET A 44 10.93 1.25 3.27
C MET A 44 10.22 0.21 2.38
N TYR A 45 10.95 -0.81 1.94
CA TYR A 45 10.39 -1.96 1.25
C TYR A 45 11.18 -3.24 1.53
N GLY A 46 10.55 -4.40 1.36
CA GLY A 46 11.22 -5.70 1.51
C GLY A 46 10.43 -6.67 2.38
N ASP A 47 11.14 -7.61 2.99
CA ASP A 47 10.55 -8.58 3.91
C ASP A 47 10.15 -7.91 5.21
N PHE A 48 9.08 -8.38 5.84
CA PHE A 48 8.64 -7.87 7.13
C PHE A 48 9.78 -7.92 8.17
N LEU A 49 10.07 -6.78 8.81
CA LEU A 49 11.19 -6.53 9.75
C LEU A 49 12.61 -6.55 9.19
N ALA A 50 12.76 -6.83 7.90
CA ALA A 50 14.02 -6.70 7.18
C ALA A 50 13.88 -5.73 6.01
N GLU A 51 12.91 -4.80 6.09
CA GLU A 51 12.72 -3.79 5.06
C GLU A 51 13.94 -2.86 5.00
N GLN A 52 14.28 -2.45 3.79
CA GLN A 52 15.35 -1.51 3.51
C GLN A 52 14.80 -0.16 3.05
N GLU A 53 15.58 0.89 3.27
CA GLU A 53 15.25 2.23 2.79
C GLU A 53 15.37 2.33 1.26
N PHE A 54 14.65 3.28 0.67
CA PHE A 54 14.84 3.65 -0.73
C PHE A 54 16.15 4.45 -0.89
N LEU A 55 17.21 3.76 -1.32
CA LEU A 55 18.53 4.35 -1.53
C LEU A 55 18.83 4.52 -3.02
N LEU A 56 19.29 5.70 -3.43
CA LEU A 56 19.80 5.94 -4.78
C LEU A 56 21.26 5.48 -4.88
N ALA A 57 21.64 4.90 -6.01
CA ALA A 57 23.04 4.77 -6.33
C ALA A 57 23.67 6.15 -6.62
N PRO A 58 25.00 6.31 -6.44
CA PRO A 58 25.67 7.56 -6.78
C PRO A 58 25.38 8.01 -8.23
N GLY A 59 24.86 9.22 -8.39
CA GLY A 59 24.52 9.79 -9.70
C GLY A 59 23.11 9.47 -10.23
N GLU A 60 22.33 8.68 -9.51
CA GLU A 60 20.92 8.47 -9.82
C GLU A 60 20.03 9.56 -9.21
N ASN A 61 18.83 9.73 -9.77
CA ASN A 61 17.80 10.64 -9.27
C ASN A 61 16.51 9.89 -9.00
N PHE A 62 15.74 10.39 -8.03
CA PHE A 62 14.40 9.91 -7.79
C PHE A 62 13.46 10.24 -8.98
N PRO A 63 12.40 9.45 -9.19
CA PRO A 63 12.06 8.25 -8.42
C PRO A 63 12.83 7.00 -8.86
N ILE A 64 13.07 6.09 -7.90
CA ILE A 64 13.53 4.74 -8.19
C ILE A 64 12.38 3.99 -8.88
N ARG A 65 12.68 3.25 -9.96
CA ARG A 65 11.68 2.48 -10.69
C ARG A 65 11.89 1.01 -10.45
N LEU A 66 10.85 0.36 -9.97
CA LEU A 66 10.86 -1.02 -9.52
C LEU A 66 9.81 -1.81 -10.29
N GLU A 67 10.16 -3.00 -10.74
CA GLU A 67 9.22 -3.92 -11.38
C GLU A 67 9.46 -5.34 -10.89
N PHE A 68 8.38 -6.11 -10.75
CA PHE A 68 8.51 -7.54 -10.50
C PHE A 68 8.81 -8.27 -11.81
N SER A 69 9.53 -9.39 -11.69
CA SER A 69 9.68 -10.39 -12.74
C SER A 69 8.35 -10.81 -13.36
N ASP A 70 8.37 -11.24 -14.62
CA ASP A 70 7.22 -11.77 -15.36
C ASP A 70 6.60 -13.07 -14.78
N GLU A 71 7.20 -13.63 -13.73
CA GLU A 71 6.69 -14.80 -13.00
C GLU A 71 5.34 -14.54 -12.29
N LEU A 72 4.99 -13.27 -12.02
CA LEU A 72 3.70 -12.93 -11.40
C LEU A 72 2.56 -13.03 -12.42
N GLN A 73 1.61 -13.92 -12.15
CA GLN A 73 0.45 -14.14 -13.02
C GLN A 73 -0.56 -12.99 -12.88
N ALA A 74 -0.84 -12.32 -14.01
CA ALA A 74 -1.84 -11.27 -14.09
C ALA A 74 -3.26 -11.79 -13.76
N GLY A 75 -4.02 -10.98 -13.02
CA GLY A 75 -5.39 -11.25 -12.62
C GLY A 75 -6.44 -10.88 -13.65
N PRO A 76 -7.72 -11.09 -13.34
CA PRO A 76 -8.81 -10.82 -14.25
C PRO A 76 -9.04 -9.31 -14.43
N LYS A 77 -9.59 -8.92 -15.58
CA LYS A 77 -9.88 -7.50 -15.92
C LYS A 77 -10.81 -6.79 -14.93
N THR A 78 -11.59 -7.57 -14.19
CA THR A 78 -12.54 -7.10 -13.18
C THR A 78 -11.88 -6.68 -11.88
N THR A 79 -10.60 -7.02 -11.66
CA THR A 79 -9.88 -6.61 -10.46
C THR A 79 -9.44 -5.15 -10.59
N ILE A 80 -10.21 -4.27 -9.94
CA ILE A 80 -10.08 -2.80 -9.98
C ILE A 80 -10.09 -2.26 -8.56
N LEU A 81 -9.65 -1.01 -8.38
CA LEU A 81 -9.72 -0.33 -7.09
C LEU A 81 -11.17 -0.17 -6.62
N LYS A 82 -11.43 -0.51 -5.36
CA LYS A 82 -12.76 -0.41 -4.72
C LYS A 82 -13.01 1.01 -4.25
N THR A 83 -13.85 1.74 -4.98
CA THR A 83 -14.13 3.17 -4.77
C THR A 83 -14.88 3.49 -3.48
N ASP A 84 -15.51 2.49 -2.85
CA ASP A 84 -16.19 2.62 -1.56
C ASP A 84 -15.22 2.51 -0.38
N LEU A 85 -14.12 1.77 -0.56
CA LEU A 85 -13.12 1.45 0.47
C LEU A 85 -11.92 2.40 0.48
N ASN A 86 -11.68 3.12 -0.62
CA ASN A 86 -10.72 4.20 -0.68
C ASN A 86 -11.14 5.26 -1.72
N PRO A 87 -10.78 6.54 -1.57
CA PRO A 87 -11.04 7.57 -2.59
C PRO A 87 -10.26 7.29 -3.88
N VAL A 88 -10.95 7.16 -5.01
CA VAL A 88 -10.33 6.91 -6.33
C VAL A 88 -10.72 8.01 -7.31
N VAL A 89 -9.75 8.78 -7.81
CA VAL A 89 -9.99 9.85 -8.79
C VAL A 89 -9.80 9.37 -10.23
N LYS A 90 -10.54 9.97 -11.16
CA LYS A 90 -10.43 9.74 -12.60
C LYS A 90 -9.24 10.52 -13.15
N LEU A 91 -8.37 9.83 -13.88
CA LEU A 91 -7.16 10.40 -14.47
C LEU A 91 -7.16 10.20 -16.00
N PRO A 92 -6.63 11.15 -16.77
CA PRO A 92 -6.46 10.96 -18.22
C PRO A 92 -5.30 10.01 -18.59
N GLY A 93 -4.44 9.69 -17.61
CA GLY A 93 -3.24 8.89 -17.79
C GLY A 93 -2.54 8.67 -16.47
N PHE A 94 -1.45 7.91 -16.48
CA PHE A 94 -0.57 7.82 -15.31
C PHE A 94 -0.01 9.21 -14.99
N PRO A 95 0.03 9.63 -13.71
CA PRO A 95 0.67 10.87 -13.32
C PRO A 95 2.14 10.93 -13.76
N VAL A 96 2.60 12.13 -14.08
CA VAL A 96 4.03 12.38 -14.35
C VAL A 96 4.80 12.18 -13.05
N ASP A 97 5.79 11.30 -13.09
CA ASP A 97 6.53 10.84 -11.91
C ASP A 97 7.85 11.58 -11.71
N THR A 98 8.13 12.63 -12.50
CA THR A 98 9.35 13.46 -12.39
C THR A 98 9.25 14.52 -11.31
N SER A 99 8.17 14.56 -10.54
CA SER A 99 8.02 15.50 -9.43
C SER A 99 8.94 15.11 -8.28
N SER A 100 9.50 16.12 -7.60
CA SER A 100 10.46 15.92 -6.50
C SER A 100 9.88 15.20 -5.28
N ASN A 101 8.56 15.04 -5.22
CA ASN A 101 7.84 14.37 -4.15
C ASN A 101 7.60 12.86 -4.42
N VAL A 102 8.06 12.27 -5.52
CA VAL A 102 7.96 10.83 -5.74
C VAL A 102 9.31 10.16 -5.44
N LEU A 103 9.33 9.22 -4.50
CA LEU A 103 10.52 8.43 -4.14
C LEU A 103 10.66 7.18 -4.99
N ALA A 104 9.58 6.44 -5.17
CA ALA A 104 9.61 5.19 -5.90
C ALA A 104 8.32 4.99 -6.68
N VAL A 105 8.47 4.28 -7.80
CA VAL A 105 7.35 3.84 -8.63
C VAL A 105 7.50 2.34 -8.83
N PHE A 106 6.53 1.58 -8.32
CA PHE A 106 6.42 0.15 -8.58
C PHE A 106 5.48 -0.07 -9.76
N THR A 107 5.95 -0.75 -10.80
CA THR A 107 5.12 -1.25 -11.89
C THR A 107 4.69 -2.67 -11.57
N LEU A 108 3.39 -2.90 -11.57
CA LEU A 108 2.78 -4.11 -11.06
C LEU A 108 1.80 -4.66 -12.11
N PRO A 109 1.80 -5.97 -12.39
CA PRO A 109 0.71 -6.56 -13.16
C PRO A 109 -0.60 -6.41 -12.37
N ARG A 110 -1.74 -6.56 -13.05
CA ARG A 110 -3.05 -6.59 -12.39
C ARG A 110 -3.09 -7.73 -11.36
N PRO A 111 -3.42 -7.47 -10.09
CA PRO A 111 -3.48 -8.54 -9.11
C PRO A 111 -4.70 -9.43 -9.33
N GLN A 112 -4.64 -10.64 -8.79
CA GLN A 112 -5.78 -11.55 -8.72
C GLN A 112 -6.91 -10.95 -7.87
N GLN A 113 -6.53 -10.32 -6.77
CA GLN A 113 -7.43 -9.72 -5.80
C GLN A 113 -6.78 -8.51 -5.12
N ILE A 114 -7.64 -7.57 -4.71
CA ILE A 114 -7.25 -6.42 -3.88
C ILE A 114 -8.05 -6.48 -2.58
N ASP A 115 -7.32 -6.60 -1.48
CA ASP A 115 -7.86 -6.51 -0.13
C ASP A 115 -7.45 -5.21 0.53
N TYR A 116 -8.30 -4.75 1.44
CA TYR A 116 -8.16 -3.45 2.10
C TYR A 116 -8.27 -3.68 3.59
N ALA A 117 -7.28 -3.27 4.36
CA ALA A 117 -7.26 -3.36 5.81
C ALA A 117 -7.08 -1.97 6.42
N LEU A 118 -7.34 -1.90 7.74
CA LEU A 118 -7.19 -0.70 8.56
C LEU A 118 -7.91 0.53 7.95
N ARG A 119 -9.23 0.58 8.16
CA ARG A 119 -10.10 1.53 7.45
C ARG A 119 -10.62 2.66 8.35
N GLY A 120 -10.32 3.89 7.99
CA GLY A 120 -10.91 5.08 8.57
C GLY A 120 -12.29 5.37 7.96
N THR A 121 -13.18 5.99 8.72
CA THR A 121 -14.52 6.35 8.24
C THR A 121 -14.54 7.75 7.65
N ILE A 122 -15.12 7.90 6.46
CA ILE A 122 -15.47 9.20 5.88
C ILE A 122 -16.96 9.42 6.13
N THR A 123 -17.30 10.40 6.96
CA THR A 123 -18.69 10.78 7.22
C THR A 123 -19.18 11.83 6.21
N SER A 124 -20.50 11.96 6.09
CA SER A 124 -21.11 12.92 5.17
C SER A 124 -20.63 14.35 5.46
N GLY A 125 -20.25 15.08 4.41
CA GLY A 125 -19.71 16.45 4.52
C GLY A 125 -18.21 16.55 4.83
N MET A 126 -17.53 15.43 5.13
CA MET A 126 -16.07 15.44 5.30
C MET A 126 -15.33 15.63 3.97
N LEU A 127 -15.84 15.04 2.89
CA LEU A 127 -15.19 15.02 1.59
C LEU A 127 -15.77 16.13 0.68
N VAL A 128 -14.88 16.89 0.06
CA VAL A 128 -15.21 17.93 -0.91
C VAL A 128 -14.54 17.60 -2.23
N ASP A 129 -15.34 17.49 -3.30
CA ASP A 129 -14.89 17.29 -4.68
C ASP A 129 -15.63 18.27 -5.59
N GLN A 130 -15.04 19.45 -5.80
CA GLN A 130 -15.70 20.54 -6.53
C GLN A 130 -15.83 20.26 -8.04
N HIS A 131 -15.06 19.29 -8.55
CA HIS A 131 -14.91 19.03 -9.97
C HIS A 131 -15.35 17.62 -10.39
N ASN A 132 -16.04 16.89 -9.50
CA ASN A 132 -16.50 15.52 -9.72
C ASN A 132 -15.39 14.59 -10.25
N ARG A 133 -14.18 14.75 -9.71
CA ARG A 133 -13.00 13.95 -10.06
C ARG A 133 -13.08 12.54 -9.51
N LEU A 134 -13.82 12.30 -8.43
CA LEU A 134 -13.99 10.98 -7.85
C LEU A 134 -14.77 10.05 -8.79
N SER A 135 -14.37 8.79 -8.81
CA SER A 135 -15.06 7.72 -9.54
C SER A 135 -16.41 7.40 -8.93
N ALA A 136 -16.47 7.37 -7.59
CA ALA A 136 -17.69 7.32 -6.80
C ALA A 136 -17.41 7.92 -5.40
N PRO A 137 -18.43 8.35 -4.64
CA PRO A 137 -18.26 8.80 -3.27
C PRO A 137 -17.77 7.66 -2.35
N PRO A 138 -16.57 7.78 -1.75
CA PRO A 138 -16.04 6.78 -0.82
C PRO A 138 -16.70 6.91 0.55
N THR A 139 -16.78 5.80 1.28
CA THR A 139 -17.23 5.80 2.69
C THR A 139 -16.08 5.55 3.67
N ARG A 140 -14.92 5.15 3.15
CA ARG A 140 -13.73 4.81 3.94
C ARG A 140 -12.45 5.34 3.28
N ILE A 141 -11.40 5.44 4.08
CA ILE A 141 -10.00 5.54 3.64
C ILE A 141 -9.28 4.32 4.19
N SER A 142 -8.56 3.60 3.35
CA SER A 142 -7.78 2.43 3.78
C SER A 142 -6.33 2.86 3.99
N ALA A 143 -5.72 2.48 5.10
CA ALA A 143 -4.28 2.68 5.31
C ALA A 143 -3.46 1.56 4.66
N ILE A 144 -4.01 0.34 4.59
CA ILE A 144 -3.29 -0.84 4.13
C ILE A 144 -4.03 -1.50 2.98
N ARG A 145 -3.34 -1.77 1.88
CA ARG A 145 -3.87 -2.53 0.75
C ARG A 145 -2.99 -3.75 0.47
N PHE A 146 -3.60 -4.86 0.10
CA PHE A 146 -2.88 -6.08 -0.29
C PHE A 146 -3.22 -6.43 -1.73
N PHE A 147 -2.20 -6.54 -2.57
CA PHE A 147 -2.33 -7.09 -3.91
C PHE A 147 -1.90 -8.55 -3.89
N GLN A 148 -2.80 -9.44 -4.30
CA GLN A 148 -2.52 -10.86 -4.34
C GLN A 148 -2.11 -11.31 -5.74
N TYR A 149 -0.99 -12.03 -5.84
CA TYR A 149 -0.48 -12.63 -7.07
C TYR A 149 -0.30 -14.13 -6.92
N LYS A 150 -0.47 -14.87 -8.02
CA LYS A 150 -0.07 -16.28 -8.14
C LYS A 150 1.24 -16.36 -8.89
N PHE A 151 2.04 -17.37 -8.59
CA PHE A 151 3.26 -17.70 -9.31
C PHE A 151 3.55 -19.21 -9.24
N ASP A 152 4.44 -19.70 -10.10
CA ASP A 152 4.76 -21.14 -10.19
C ASP A 152 6.11 -21.44 -9.55
N GLN A 153 7.13 -20.63 -9.84
CA GLN A 153 8.52 -20.84 -9.44
C GLN A 153 9.02 -19.72 -8.51
N GLN A 154 9.16 -20.02 -7.21
CA GLN A 154 9.66 -19.08 -6.19
C GLN A 154 10.98 -18.40 -6.62
N ALA A 155 11.93 -19.18 -7.16
CA ALA A 155 13.26 -18.69 -7.55
C ALA A 155 13.23 -17.63 -8.68
N ASN A 156 12.12 -17.54 -9.43
CA ASN A 156 11.94 -16.57 -10.50
C ASN A 156 11.27 -15.29 -10.01
N VAL A 157 10.62 -15.29 -8.85
CA VAL A 157 9.94 -14.13 -8.29
C VAL A 157 10.98 -13.16 -7.71
N LYS A 158 11.25 -12.08 -8.44
CA LYS A 158 12.24 -11.06 -8.07
C LYS A 158 11.70 -9.66 -8.31
N LEU A 159 12.22 -8.69 -7.57
CA LEU A 159 12.02 -7.27 -7.83
C LEU A 159 13.29 -6.68 -8.44
N PHE A 160 13.14 -5.94 -9.52
CA PHE A 160 14.25 -5.33 -10.26
C PHE A 160 14.22 -3.82 -10.21
N GLN A 161 15.40 -3.24 -10.09
CA GLN A 161 15.69 -1.85 -10.45
C GLN A 161 16.47 -1.86 -11.78
N GLY A 162 15.77 -1.61 -12.88
CA GLY A 162 16.32 -1.81 -14.22
C GLY A 162 16.67 -3.29 -14.44
N ARG A 163 17.96 -3.64 -14.51
CA ARG A 163 18.40 -5.04 -14.67
C ARG A 163 18.91 -5.67 -13.37
N ASN A 164 19.01 -4.90 -12.30
CA ASN A 164 19.59 -5.35 -11.05
C ASN A 164 18.48 -5.91 -10.15
N PRO A 165 18.54 -7.18 -9.71
CA PRO A 165 17.63 -7.67 -8.69
C PRO A 165 17.93 -6.98 -7.36
N VAL A 166 16.92 -6.40 -6.74
CA VAL A 166 17.02 -5.69 -5.45
C VAL A 166 16.23 -6.37 -4.33
N TRP A 167 15.43 -7.38 -4.68
CA TRP A 167 14.77 -8.30 -3.76
C TRP A 167 14.48 -9.63 -4.47
N GLU A 168 14.56 -10.73 -3.74
CA GLU A 168 14.26 -12.08 -4.21
C GLU A 168 13.25 -12.73 -3.25
N CYS A 169 12.31 -13.51 -3.79
CA CYS A 169 11.26 -14.10 -2.97
C CYS A 169 11.83 -15.05 -1.89
N PRO A 170 11.54 -14.81 -0.60
CA PRO A 170 12.02 -15.65 0.48
C PRO A 170 11.31 -17.00 0.48
N ASP A 171 11.77 -17.89 1.37
CA ASP A 171 11.12 -19.17 1.62
C ASP A 171 9.66 -19.01 2.01
N LEU A 172 8.80 -19.79 1.37
CA LEU A 172 7.36 -19.68 1.52
C LEU A 172 6.88 -20.24 2.86
N ALA A 173 5.94 -19.54 3.49
CA ALA A 173 5.22 -20.04 4.64
C ALA A 173 4.00 -20.87 4.18
N THR A 174 3.93 -22.13 4.58
CA THR A 174 2.74 -22.97 4.32
C THR A 174 1.65 -22.63 5.31
N THR A 175 0.45 -22.36 4.80
CA THR A 175 -0.72 -22.06 5.62
C THR A 175 -1.63 -23.26 5.84
N THR A 176 -2.54 -23.13 6.80
CA THR A 176 -3.58 -24.13 7.09
C THR A 176 -4.50 -24.42 5.90
N GLY A 177 -4.55 -23.52 4.91
CA GLY A 177 -5.30 -23.70 3.66
C GLY A 177 -4.55 -24.49 2.56
N ASN A 178 -3.34 -24.98 2.82
CA ASN A 178 -2.44 -25.60 1.85
C ASN A 178 -2.00 -24.67 0.69
N ASP A 179 -1.92 -23.37 0.95
CA ASP A 179 -1.23 -22.42 0.07
C ASP A 179 0.12 -22.02 0.67
N ASN A 180 1.08 -21.75 -0.21
CA ASN A 180 2.42 -21.31 0.15
C ASN A 180 2.52 -19.80 -0.09
N ILE A 181 2.91 -19.06 0.94
CA ILE A 181 2.77 -17.61 0.95
C ILE A 181 4.12 -16.93 1.15
N ALA A 182 4.36 -15.89 0.35
CA ALA A 182 5.34 -14.85 0.59
C ALA A 182 4.63 -13.49 0.69
N VAL A 183 5.22 -12.57 1.45
CA VAL A 183 4.73 -11.21 1.61
C VAL A 183 5.87 -10.23 1.37
N PHE A 184 5.65 -9.28 0.47
CA PHE A 184 6.54 -8.16 0.21
C PHE A 184 5.88 -6.87 0.69
N HIS A 185 6.55 -6.13 1.55
CA HIS A 185 6.01 -4.91 2.14
C HIS A 185 6.56 -3.67 1.45
N ILE A 186 5.71 -2.64 1.38
CA ILE A 186 6.06 -1.28 1.02
C ILE A 186 5.46 -0.38 2.10
N TYR A 187 6.32 0.32 2.84
CA TYR A 187 5.95 1.23 3.91
C TYR A 187 6.15 2.67 3.50
N ASN A 188 5.17 3.50 3.85
CA ASN A 188 5.30 4.94 3.94
C ASN A 188 4.47 5.45 5.11
N GLU A 189 4.98 5.28 6.32
CA GLU A 189 4.27 5.58 7.58
C GLU A 189 5.18 6.31 8.57
N PRO A 190 4.63 7.05 9.55
CA PRO A 190 5.41 7.62 10.64
C PRO A 190 6.13 6.52 11.44
N LEU A 191 7.41 6.74 11.75
CA LEU A 191 8.18 5.79 12.57
C LEU A 191 7.66 5.70 14.01
N LEU A 192 7.03 6.75 14.50
CA LEU A 192 6.52 6.90 15.86
C LEU A 192 5.12 7.52 15.81
N THR A 193 4.29 7.18 16.80
CA THR A 193 2.96 7.77 16.95
C THR A 193 3.06 9.30 17.02
N ILE A 194 2.41 10.01 16.11
CA ILE A 194 2.34 11.47 16.13
C ILE A 194 1.43 11.91 17.30
N ASN A 195 1.96 12.74 18.19
CA ASN A 195 1.26 13.26 19.36
C ASN A 195 1.41 14.79 19.45
N PRO A 196 0.38 15.52 19.92
CA PRO A 196 -0.93 15.07 20.43
C PRO A 196 -1.93 14.69 19.32
N LYS A 197 -3.13 14.20 19.68
CA LYS A 197 -4.20 13.79 18.73
C LYS A 197 -4.53 14.87 17.68
N SER A 198 -4.45 16.16 18.02
CA SER A 198 -4.67 17.23 17.05
C SER A 198 -3.63 17.22 15.93
N ALA A 199 -2.35 17.04 16.26
CA ALA A 199 -1.28 16.91 15.27
C ALA A 199 -1.47 15.66 14.41
N ALA A 200 -1.91 14.54 15.01
CA ALA A 200 -2.27 13.34 14.27
C ALA A 200 -3.39 13.60 13.24
N ASN A 201 -4.45 14.31 13.63
CA ASN A 201 -5.54 14.64 12.73
C ASN A 201 -5.07 15.55 11.58
N ASP A 202 -4.28 16.57 11.88
CA ASP A 202 -3.74 17.50 10.88
C ASP A 202 -2.84 16.77 9.87
N HIS A 203 -2.01 15.85 10.37
CA HIS A 203 -1.18 14.98 9.54
C HIS A 203 -2.02 14.15 8.55
N ASN A 204 -3.09 13.49 9.00
CA ASN A 204 -3.96 12.67 8.12
C ASN A 204 -4.61 13.52 7.00
N VAL A 205 -5.05 14.74 7.33
CA VAL A 205 -5.63 15.67 6.35
C VAL A 205 -4.57 16.11 5.34
N LYS A 206 -3.34 16.32 5.80
CA LYS A 206 -2.21 16.74 4.98
C LYS A 206 -1.75 15.63 4.04
N GLU A 207 -1.58 14.40 4.51
CA GLU A 207 -1.25 13.25 3.67
C GLU A 207 -2.29 13.03 2.56
N PHE A 208 -3.57 13.14 2.91
CA PHE A 208 -4.64 13.09 1.93
C PHE A 208 -4.48 14.18 0.87
N LYS A 209 -4.17 15.41 1.29
CA LYS A 209 -3.88 16.50 0.37
C LYS A 209 -2.66 16.21 -0.52
N ASP A 210 -1.55 15.74 0.05
CA ASP A 210 -0.32 15.44 -0.68
C ASP A 210 -0.58 14.40 -1.80
N SER A 211 -1.40 13.39 -1.51
CA SER A 211 -1.83 12.43 -2.54
C SER A 211 -2.72 13.04 -3.62
N MET A 212 -3.68 13.90 -3.26
CA MET A 212 -4.60 14.52 -4.22
C MET A 212 -3.91 15.56 -5.10
N ASP A 213 -2.97 16.32 -4.53
CA ASP A 213 -2.10 17.24 -5.27
C ASP A 213 -1.27 16.47 -6.31
N PHE A 214 -0.66 15.34 -5.91
CA PHE A 214 0.09 14.48 -6.83
C PHE A 214 -0.78 13.95 -7.97
N LEU A 215 -2.01 13.54 -7.65
CA LEU A 215 -2.99 13.07 -8.63
C LEU A 215 -3.60 14.20 -9.48
N GLY A 216 -3.28 15.47 -9.19
CA GLY A 216 -3.83 16.64 -9.89
C GLY A 216 -5.33 16.82 -9.70
N ALA A 217 -5.86 16.42 -8.54
CA ALA A 217 -7.27 16.47 -8.21
C ALA A 217 -7.52 17.43 -7.04
N ASP A 218 -8.45 18.38 -7.21
CA ASP A 218 -8.90 19.24 -6.11
C ASP A 218 -9.99 18.55 -5.27
N VAL A 219 -9.59 17.45 -4.63
CA VAL A 219 -10.42 16.68 -3.70
C VAL A 219 -9.81 16.83 -2.32
N ARG A 220 -10.62 17.12 -1.30
CA ARG A 220 -10.14 17.41 0.05
C ARG A 220 -11.00 16.71 1.08
N ILE A 221 -10.37 16.32 2.19
CA ILE A 221 -11.07 16.02 3.43
C ILE A 221 -10.94 17.21 4.38
N THR A 222 -12.00 17.54 5.10
CA THR A 222 -12.04 18.67 6.05
C THR A 222 -11.66 18.24 7.48
N SER A 223 -11.53 16.94 7.72
CA SER A 223 -11.12 16.36 9.00
C SER A 223 -10.60 14.93 8.78
N ALA A 224 -9.80 14.44 9.73
CA ALA A 224 -9.17 13.12 9.66
C ALA A 224 -10.21 11.99 9.72
N ALA A 225 -10.04 10.99 8.85
CA ALA A 225 -10.81 9.75 8.92
C ALA A 225 -10.49 9.02 10.24
N GLN A 226 -11.51 8.78 11.05
CA GLN A 226 -11.32 8.09 12.34
C GLN A 226 -11.31 6.57 12.12
N ILE A 227 -10.32 5.88 12.69
CA ILE A 227 -10.30 4.42 12.74
C ILE A 227 -11.53 3.94 13.50
N ASP A 228 -12.25 3.00 12.91
CA ASP A 228 -13.28 2.25 13.59
C ASP A 228 -12.63 0.95 14.13
N PRO A 229 -12.62 0.68 15.44
CA PRO A 229 -12.04 -0.55 15.99
C PRO A 229 -12.63 -1.83 15.39
N GLY A 230 -13.85 -1.78 14.84
CA GLY A 230 -14.48 -2.89 14.12
C GLY A 230 -14.15 -2.98 12.63
N SER A 231 -13.41 -2.01 12.06
CA SER A 231 -13.18 -1.90 10.61
C SER A 231 -11.87 -2.53 10.12
N LEU A 232 -11.14 -3.24 10.99
CA LEU A 232 -9.90 -3.94 10.60
C LEU A 232 -10.14 -4.95 9.46
N GLY A 233 -11.39 -5.43 9.30
CA GLY A 233 -11.75 -6.42 8.30
C GLY A 233 -11.04 -7.76 8.54
N PRO A 234 -11.51 -8.86 7.92
CA PRO A 234 -10.69 -10.07 7.90
C PRO A 234 -9.45 -9.82 7.03
N LEU A 235 -8.28 -10.23 7.53
CA LEU A 235 -7.06 -10.26 6.71
C LEU A 235 -7.21 -11.32 5.61
N PRO A 236 -6.52 -11.15 4.47
CA PRO A 236 -6.47 -12.19 3.45
C PRO A 236 -5.97 -13.51 4.06
N PRO A 237 -6.51 -14.67 3.64
CA PRO A 237 -6.06 -15.96 4.16
C PRO A 237 -4.54 -16.10 4.09
N GLY A 238 -3.94 -16.33 5.25
CA GLY A 238 -2.51 -16.57 5.38
C GLY A 238 -1.62 -15.36 5.62
N ILE A 239 -2.18 -14.15 5.58
CA ILE A 239 -1.53 -12.96 6.14
C ILE A 239 -1.64 -13.02 7.67
N LEU A 240 -0.53 -12.77 8.35
CA LEU A 240 -0.45 -12.70 9.80
C LEU A 240 -0.93 -11.32 10.30
N ALA A 241 -1.49 -11.28 11.51
CA ALA A 241 -1.94 -10.02 12.11
C ALA A 241 -0.78 -9.01 12.25
N GLU A 242 0.42 -9.52 12.50
CA GLU A 242 1.64 -8.76 12.67
C GLU A 242 2.09 -8.08 11.36
N GLU A 243 1.85 -8.72 10.20
CA GLU A 243 2.15 -8.15 8.87
C GLU A 243 1.23 -6.97 8.54
N ASN A 244 0.13 -6.81 9.29
CA ASN A 244 -0.77 -5.66 9.19
C ASN A 244 -0.41 -4.54 10.22
N ALA A 245 0.67 -4.68 10.99
CA ALA A 245 1.03 -3.73 12.04
C ALA A 245 1.74 -2.47 11.49
N ALA A 246 1.34 -1.30 12.00
CA ALA A 246 1.98 -0.03 11.70
C ALA A 246 3.41 0.05 12.30
N LEU A 247 4.30 0.86 11.72
CA LEU A 247 5.70 0.96 12.14
C LEU A 247 5.90 1.29 13.63
N ASP A 248 5.08 2.16 14.18
CA ASP A 248 5.21 2.67 15.55
C ASP A 248 4.84 1.65 16.63
N VAL A 249 3.97 0.69 16.32
CA VAL A 249 3.59 -0.39 17.24
C VAL A 249 4.57 -1.56 17.20
N ARG A 250 5.43 -1.66 16.18
CA ARG A 250 6.41 -2.76 16.07
C ARG A 250 7.39 -2.81 17.25
N ARG A 251 7.79 -1.66 17.79
CA ARG A 251 8.79 -1.58 18.87
C ARG A 251 8.33 -2.16 20.21
N LYS A 252 7.03 -2.30 20.46
CA LYS A 252 6.49 -2.70 21.77
C LYS A 252 6.27 -4.21 21.92
N GLY A 253 6.40 -5.00 20.85
CA GLY A 253 6.13 -6.43 20.92
C GLY A 253 6.74 -7.34 19.85
N ILE A 254 7.45 -6.84 18.82
CA ILE A 254 7.67 -7.65 17.60
C ILE A 254 9.01 -8.40 17.50
N VAL A 255 10.11 -7.94 18.10
CA VAL A 255 11.42 -8.60 17.90
C VAL A 255 11.51 -9.97 18.57
N GLN A 256 11.01 -10.10 19.81
CA GLN A 256 11.02 -11.39 20.53
C GLN A 256 9.91 -12.32 20.01
N PHE A 257 8.80 -11.75 19.52
CA PHE A 257 7.57 -12.46 19.20
C PHE A 257 7.56 -13.11 17.82
N VAL A 258 8.17 -12.48 16.81
CA VAL A 258 8.35 -13.08 15.47
C VAL A 258 9.40 -14.19 15.50
N HIS A 259 10.36 -14.14 16.42
CA HIS A 259 11.28 -15.25 16.70
C HIS A 259 10.56 -16.46 17.33
N ASP A 260 9.53 -16.22 18.15
CA ASP A 260 8.78 -17.28 18.86
C ASP A 260 7.58 -17.83 18.05
N ARG A 261 6.99 -17.05 17.11
CA ARG A 261 5.74 -17.42 16.38
C ARG A 261 5.88 -18.36 15.18
N ARG A 262 7.10 -18.66 14.70
CA ARG A 262 7.31 -19.88 13.87
C ARG A 262 7.19 -21.17 14.70
N ILE A 263 6.98 -21.07 16.03
CA ILE A 263 6.63 -22.16 16.96
C ILE A 263 5.45 -21.71 17.87
N GLY A 264 4.29 -21.42 17.27
CA GLY A 264 2.96 -21.48 17.87
C GLY A 264 2.66 -20.79 19.21
N ALA A 265 1.95 -19.66 19.18
CA ALA A 265 0.81 -19.31 20.06
C ALA A 265 0.30 -17.88 19.78
N GLY A 266 -1.01 -17.73 19.53
CA GLY A 266 -1.71 -16.49 19.17
C GLY A 266 -1.67 -15.36 20.21
N PHE A 267 -1.70 -14.12 19.71
CA PHE A 267 -1.72 -12.81 20.36
C PHE A 267 -2.36 -11.83 19.38
N ASP A 268 -3.23 -10.97 19.90
CA ASP A 268 -3.77 -9.80 19.19
C ASP A 268 -2.73 -8.69 19.15
N LEU A 269 -2.03 -8.56 18.02
CA LEU A 269 -1.23 -7.38 17.69
C LEU A 269 -1.80 -6.69 16.45
N GLY A 270 -3.11 -6.42 16.47
CA GLY A 270 -3.74 -5.45 15.58
C GLY A 270 -3.61 -4.06 16.18
N GLY A 271 -2.55 -3.34 15.81
CA GLY A 271 -2.31 -1.98 16.28
C GLY A 271 -2.15 -1.04 15.11
N ALA A 272 -3.15 -0.18 14.91
CA ALA A 272 -2.88 1.13 14.35
C ALA A 272 -1.96 1.88 15.31
N GLY A 273 -1.11 2.74 14.77
CA GLY A 273 -0.45 3.75 15.57
C GLY A 273 -1.47 4.69 16.23
N GLY A 274 -1.99 4.29 17.39
CA GLY A 274 -2.80 5.01 18.37
C GLY A 274 -4.08 5.75 17.95
N SER A 275 -4.26 6.14 16.67
CA SER A 275 -5.36 6.98 16.16
C SER A 275 -5.27 7.33 14.66
N GLN A 276 -4.22 6.91 13.93
CA GLN A 276 -3.88 7.46 12.60
C GLN A 276 -4.23 6.49 11.45
N VAL A 277 -4.99 6.96 10.45
CA VAL A 277 -5.11 6.30 9.14
C VAL A 277 -4.22 7.05 8.17
N CYS A 278 -2.95 6.67 8.12
CA CYS A 278 -2.05 7.18 7.08
C CYS A 278 -2.51 6.57 5.75
N GLY A 279 -3.30 7.33 4.99
CA GLY A 279 -3.97 6.83 3.79
C GLY A 279 -4.32 7.97 2.86
N GLY A 280 -3.86 7.85 1.61
CA GLY A 280 -4.12 8.83 0.56
C GLY A 280 -5.25 8.42 -0.40
N GLY A 281 -5.37 9.21 -1.46
CA GLY A 281 -6.14 8.91 -2.65
C GLY A 281 -5.42 7.97 -3.61
N ASP A 282 -6.24 7.26 -4.38
CA ASP A 282 -5.82 6.44 -5.51
C ASP A 282 -6.34 7.03 -6.83
N GLY A 283 -5.87 6.51 -7.95
CA GLY A 283 -6.27 6.93 -9.29
C GLY A 283 -6.78 5.77 -10.16
N THR A 284 -7.63 6.07 -11.13
CA THR A 284 -7.95 5.15 -12.23
C THR A 284 -7.94 5.91 -13.54
N ILE A 285 -7.28 5.35 -14.56
CA ILE A 285 -7.26 5.97 -15.88
C ILE A 285 -8.63 5.77 -16.55
N VAL A 286 -9.17 6.81 -17.17
CA VAL A 286 -10.44 6.77 -17.92
C VAL A 286 -10.28 7.20 -19.37
#